data_AF-A0A382C5K6-F1
#
_entry.id   AF-A0A382C5K6-F1
#
_cell.length_a   1.000
_cell.length_b   1.000
_cell.length_c   1.000
_cell.angle_alpha   90.00
_cell.angle_beta   90.00
_cell.angle_gamma   90.00
#
_symmetry.space_group_name_H-M   'P 1'
#
loop_
_entity.id
_entity.type
_entity.pdbx_description
1 polymer ?
#
loop_
_entity_poly.entity_id
_entity_poly.type
_entity_poly.pdbx_seq_one_letter_code
_entity_poly.pdbx_strand_id
1 'polypeptide(L)' 'MNMFDGIKSMPAKVCLGLSSVIMLVYTVNFIFFADCHVINGTGCTSILTSGAEAGDASYGRGAGFLNVAGCL' A
#
# COMPACT_ATOMS: atom_id res chain seq x y z
N MET A 1 13.27 24.66 11.37
CA MET A 1 13.58 23.36 12.01
C MET A 1 13.33 22.26 10.99
N ASN A 2 14.33 21.45 10.66
CA ASN A 2 14.11 20.27 9.82
C ASN A 2 13.53 19.16 10.68
N MET A 3 12.50 18.47 10.21
CA MET A 3 11.77 17.37 10.87
C MET A 3 12.66 16.28 11.51
N PHE A 4 13.91 16.17 11.06
CA PHE A 4 14.85 15.14 11.45
C PHE A 4 16.06 15.65 12.25
N ASP A 5 15.99 16.86 12.81
CA ASP A 5 17.09 17.47 13.59
C ASP A 5 17.44 16.69 14.87
N GLY A 6 16.48 15.92 15.42
CA GLY A 6 16.67 15.07 16.59
C GLY A 6 17.43 13.76 16.32
N ILE A 7 17.68 13.39 15.05
CA ILE A 7 18.33 12.14 14.70
C ILE A 7 19.80 12.43 14.32
N LYS A 8 20.71 12.12 15.25
CA LYS A 8 22.16 12.33 15.09
C LYS A 8 22.85 11.29 14.18
N SER A 9 22.13 10.21 13.83
CA SER A 9 22.59 9.10 12.99
C SER A 9 22.15 9.30 11.54
N MET A 10 23.10 9.51 10.63
CA MET A 10 22.82 9.56 9.18
C MET A 10 22.10 8.32 8.65
N PRO A 11 22.49 7.07 8.97
CA PRO A 11 21.79 5.89 8.44
C PRO A 11 20.34 5.78 8.96
N ALA A 12 20.08 6.17 10.22
CA ALA A 12 18.72 6.16 10.77
C ALA A 12 17.79 7.16 10.07
N LYS A 13 18.32 8.34 9.72
CA LYS A 13 17.58 9.39 9.00
C LYS A 13 17.12 8.91 7.62
N VAL A 14 17.98 8.16 6.93
CA VAL A 14 17.69 7.56 5.62
C VAL A 14 16.66 6.45 5.76
N CYS A 15 16.82 5.52 6.71
CA CYS A 15 15.84 4.46 6.93
C CYS A 15 14.45 5.02 7.25
N LEU A 16 14.35 6.03 8.12
CA LEU A 16 13.07 6.64 8.47
C LEU A 16 12.41 7.36 7.28
N GLY A 17 13.22 8.04 6.45
CA GLY A 17 12.73 8.61 5.20
C GLY A 17 12.26 7.54 4.21
N LEU A 18 12.98 6.42 4.11
CA LEU A 18 12.60 5.32 3.22
C LEU A 18 11.32 4.63 3.72
N SER A 19 11.21 4.37 5.01
CA SER A 19 10.02 3.78 5.63
C SER A 19 8.79 4.66 5.45
N SER A 20 8.91 5.99 5.58
CA SER A 20 7.77 6.89 5.36
C SER A 20 7.32 6.92 3.90
N VAL A 21 8.27 6.85 2.95
CA VAL A 21 7.96 6.75 1.52
C VAL A 21 7.28 5.42 1.18
N ILE A 22 7.79 4.30 1.70
CA ILE A 22 7.18 2.97 1.49
C ILE A 22 5.75 2.96 2.04
N MET A 23 5.54 3.50 3.24
CA MET A 23 4.21 3.59 3.85
C MET A 23 3.28 4.44 2.99
N LEU A 24 3.75 5.58 2.47
CA LEU A 24 2.97 6.45 1.60
C LEU A 24 2.54 5.74 0.30
N VAL A 25 3.45 5.02 -0.36
CA VAL A 25 3.12 4.26 -1.58
C VAL A 25 2.07 3.19 -1.29
N TYR A 26 2.20 2.48 -0.17
CA TYR A 26 1.25 1.45 0.23
C TYR A 26 -0.13 2.05 0.55
N THR A 27 -0.18 3.18 1.26
CA THR A 27 -1.41 3.90 1.56
C THR A 27 -2.11 4.40 0.30
N VAL A 28 -1.38 5.00 -0.65
CA VAL A 28 -1.95 5.44 -1.94
C VAL A 28 -2.48 4.25 -2.75
N ASN A 29 -1.75 3.13 -2.76
CA ASN A 29 -2.21 1.92 -3.45
C ASN A 29 -3.52 1.40 -2.84
N PHE A 30 -3.66 1.43 -1.52
CA PHE A 30 -4.87 0.98 -0.85
C PHE A 30 -6.06 1.94 -1.01
N ILE A 31 -5.84 3.26 -0.97
CA ILE A 31 -6.94 4.23 -1.09
C ILE A 31 -7.52 4.26 -2.51
N PHE A 32 -6.68 4.19 -3.54
CA PHE A 32 -7.12 4.39 -4.93
C PHE A 32 -7.18 3.12 -5.78
N PHE A 33 -6.45 2.07 -5.41
CA PHE A 33 -6.25 0.88 -6.25
C PHE A 33 -6.50 -0.44 -5.51
N ALA A 34 -7.19 -0.43 -4.35
CA ALA A 34 -7.46 -1.63 -3.56
C ALA A 34 -8.22 -2.71 -4.33
N ASP A 35 -9.24 -2.34 -5.12
CA ASP A 35 -9.98 -3.27 -5.98
C ASP A 35 -9.09 -4.00 -6.97
N CYS A 36 -8.17 -3.27 -7.60
CA CYS A 36 -7.25 -3.83 -8.57
C CYS A 36 -6.10 -4.61 -7.92
N HIS A 37 -5.66 -4.19 -6.74
CA HIS A 37 -4.61 -4.86 -5.99
C HIS A 37 -4.98 -6.31 -5.65
N VAL A 38 -6.23 -6.54 -5.22
CA VAL A 38 -6.71 -7.84 -4.71
C VAL A 38 -7.03 -8.85 -5.81
N ILE A 39 -7.19 -8.40 -7.05
CA ILE A 39 -7.34 -9.25 -8.25
C ILE A 39 -6.07 -9.30 -9.09
N ASN A 40 -4.93 -8.92 -8.50
CA ASN A 40 -3.62 -8.96 -9.16
C ASN A 40 -3.55 -8.08 -10.43
N GLY A 41 -4.31 -6.98 -10.48
CA GLY A 41 -4.38 -6.09 -11.64
C GLY A 41 -5.13 -6.66 -12.84
N THR A 42 -5.93 -7.72 -12.66
CA THR A 42 -6.70 -8.34 -13.75
C THR A 42 -7.75 -7.37 -14.30
N GLY A 43 -7.44 -6.72 -15.42
CA GLY A 43 -8.33 -5.79 -16.11
C GLY A 43 -8.31 -4.35 -15.58
N CYS A 44 -7.40 -3.99 -14.67
CA CYS A 44 -7.26 -2.61 -14.19
C CYS A 44 -5.87 -2.28 -13.62
N THR A 45 -5.50 -1.00 -13.59
CA THR A 45 -4.18 -0.53 -13.13
C THR A 45 -4.06 -0.61 -11.62
N SER A 46 -3.01 -1.25 -11.12
CA SER A 46 -2.56 -1.14 -9.72
C SER A 46 -1.06 -0.85 -9.67
N ILE A 47 -0.64 -0.02 -8.72
CA ILE A 47 0.78 0.31 -8.47
C ILE A 47 1.51 -0.88 -7.83
N LEU A 48 0.83 -1.61 -6.95
CA LEU A 48 1.33 -2.81 -6.28
C LEU A 48 0.35 -3.95 -6.56
N THR A 49 0.84 -5.15 -6.85
CA THR A 49 -0.01 -6.34 -7.03
C THR A 49 0.10 -7.26 -5.81
N SER A 50 -1.00 -7.89 -5.40
CA SER A 50 -1.00 -8.91 -4.34
C SER A 50 -0.31 -10.21 -4.73
N GLY A 51 -0.10 -10.48 -6.04
CA GLY A 51 0.48 -11.75 -6.49
C GLY A 51 -0.46 -12.96 -6.36
N ALA A 52 -1.68 -12.78 -5.85
CA ALA A 52 -2.69 -13.82 -5.70
C ALA A 52 -3.27 -14.25 -7.06
N GLU A 53 -3.44 -15.54 -7.27
CA GLU A 53 -4.10 -16.13 -8.44
C GLU A 53 -5.59 -16.39 -8.15
N ALA A 54 -6.41 -16.63 -9.18
CA ALA A 54 -7.87 -16.81 -9.00
C ALA A 54 -8.25 -17.99 -8.07
N GLY A 55 -7.32 -18.91 -7.79
CA GLY A 55 -7.48 -20.01 -6.85
C GLY A 55 -7.09 -19.68 -5.40
N ASP A 56 -6.42 -18.54 -5.16
CA ASP A 56 -5.97 -18.16 -3.83
C ASP A 56 -7.11 -17.57 -3.00
N ALA A 57 -7.16 -17.96 -1.72
CA ALA A 57 -8.16 -17.46 -0.77
C ALA A 57 -8.13 -15.92 -0.62
N SER A 58 -7.01 -15.29 -0.97
CA SER A 58 -6.80 -13.84 -0.90
C SER A 58 -7.32 -13.08 -2.14
N TYR A 59 -7.61 -13.78 -3.24
CA TYR A 59 -8.04 -13.15 -4.50
C TYR A 59 -9.44 -12.54 -4.38
N GLY A 60 -9.57 -11.25 -4.71
CA GLY A 60 -10.83 -10.51 -4.66
C GLY A 60 -11.36 -10.19 -3.25
N ARG A 61 -10.66 -10.58 -2.18
CA ARG A 61 -11.18 -10.47 -0.79
C ARG A 61 -10.82 -9.19 -0.03
N GLY A 62 -9.98 -8.32 -0.58
CA GLY A 62 -9.63 -7.06 0.10
C GLY A 62 -10.54 -5.87 -0.24
N ALA A 63 -11.13 -5.81 -1.45
CA ALA A 63 -11.98 -4.69 -1.86
C ALA A 63 -13.39 -4.75 -1.26
N GLY A 64 -13.96 -5.95 -1.17
CA GLY A 64 -15.30 -6.15 -0.60
C GLY A 64 -15.41 -5.70 0.86
N PHE A 65 -14.35 -5.85 1.65
CA PHE A 65 -14.32 -5.35 3.03
C PHE A 65 -14.32 -3.82 3.12
N LEU A 66 -13.65 -3.12 2.21
CA LEU A 66 -13.56 -1.66 2.23
C LEU A 66 -14.84 -1.00 1.68
N ASN A 67 -15.48 -1.64 0.69
CA ASN A 67 -16.81 -1.27 0.19
C ASN A 67 -17.90 -1.50 1.26
N VAL A 68 -17.88 -2.65 1.95
CA VAL A 68 -18.80 -2.92 3.07
C VAL A 68 -18.52 -2.04 4.29
N ALA A 69 -17.27 -1.65 4.53
CA ALA A 69 -16.89 -0.71 5.59
C ALA A 69 -17.26 0.75 5.28
N GLY A 70 -17.81 1.05 4.10
CA GLY A 70 -18.26 2.39 3.72
C GLY A 70 -17.13 3.42 3.53
N CYS A 71 -15.91 2.93 3.27
CA CYS A 71 -14.73 3.77 3.02
C CYS A 71 -14.51 4.07 1.52
N LEU A 72 -15.45 3.66 0.65
CA LEU A 72 -15.48 3.88 -0.80
C LEU A 72 -16.88 4.33 -1.22
#